data_AF-A0A6I0F7K8-F1
#
_entry.id   AF-A0A6I0F7K8-F1
#
_cell.length_a   1.000
_cell.length_b   1.000
_cell.length_c   1.000
_cell.angle_alpha   90.00
_cell.angle_beta   90.00
_cell.angle_gamma   90.00
#
_symmetry.space_group_name_H-M   'P 1'
#
loop_
_entity.id
_entity.type
_entity.pdbx_description
1 polymer ?
#
loop_
_entity_poly.entity_id
_entity_poly.type
_entity_poly.pdbx_seq_one_letter_code
_entity_poly.pdbx_strand_id
1 'polypeptide(L)'
;MFSPQVEIMLIASVVAVACAIVGVFLVLRSMAMMSDAISHSVLLGIVLAFFLTRDLASPALIIGAAVMGLITVFLVEMLHQTRLVYEDAAIGIVFPLLFSIAVILISRHAANIHLDTDAVLLGELAFAPFDRFIYQGVDLGPKALYIMGAILMVNIFFITIFFKELKIVTFDPQLAAVLGISPVVVHYALMSLVSITAVGAFDAVGSILVVALMIAPPATAYLLTDRLHIMIGLSALLGVASALGGYAMAHYLDASIAGSMATVAGLIFAIAFLFAPGRGLLSVAKRRVEQRWNFALVTLAIHLWHREKLSPVVGNAYAIQELRQHLRWSSTYFTSVMERALKQGLIAKRDQYVQLTEEGRNLAREGQGF
;
A
#
# COMPACT_ATOMS: atom_id res chain seq x y z
N MET A 1 -23.64 -28.80 -7.08
CA MET A 1 -22.51 -28.65 -6.14
C MET A 1 -21.32 -28.20 -6.97
N PHE A 2 -20.72 -27.05 -6.65
CA PHE A 2 -19.52 -26.58 -7.35
C PHE A 2 -18.35 -27.53 -7.01
N SER A 3 -17.34 -27.60 -7.88
CA SER A 3 -16.13 -28.34 -7.52
C SER A 3 -15.42 -27.61 -6.36
N PRO A 4 -14.78 -28.33 -5.42
CA PRO A 4 -14.10 -27.70 -4.27
C PRO A 4 -13.09 -26.64 -4.69
N GLN A 5 -12.44 -26.81 -5.85
CA GLN A 5 -11.51 -25.81 -6.40
C GLN A 5 -12.21 -24.47 -6.72
N VAL A 6 -13.40 -24.52 -7.31
CA VAL A 6 -14.18 -23.32 -7.64
C VAL A 6 -14.67 -22.63 -6.37
N GLU A 7 -15.06 -23.39 -5.35
CA GLU A 7 -15.45 -22.84 -4.05
C GLU A 7 -14.28 -22.10 -3.37
N ILE A 8 -13.07 -22.68 -3.39
CA ILE A 8 -11.85 -22.02 -2.87
C ILE A 8 -11.59 -20.71 -3.62
N MET A 9 -11.62 -20.73 -4.95
CA MET A 9 -11.36 -19.54 -5.77
C MET A 9 -12.41 -18.44 -5.54
N LEU A 10 -13.68 -18.82 -5.34
CA LEU A 10 -14.75 -17.87 -5.01
C LEU A 10 -14.55 -17.24 -3.63
N ILE A 11 -14.29 -18.05 -2.60
CA ILE A 11 -14.00 -17.55 -1.24
C ILE A 11 -12.79 -16.62 -1.29
N ALA A 12 -11.70 -17.07 -1.90
CA ALA A 12 -10.46 -16.29 -2.05
C ALA A 12 -10.71 -14.94 -2.75
N SER A 13 -11.53 -14.92 -3.79
CA SER A 13 -11.88 -13.70 -4.51
C SER A 13 -12.72 -12.75 -3.66
N VAL A 14 -13.73 -13.26 -2.95
CA VAL A 14 -14.57 -12.44 -2.06
C VAL A 14 -13.74 -11.86 -0.91
N VAL A 15 -12.88 -12.67 -0.29
CA VAL A 15 -11.97 -12.19 0.76
C VAL A 15 -10.99 -11.16 0.21
N ALA A 16 -10.38 -11.42 -0.94
CA ALA A 16 -9.45 -10.48 -1.56
C ALA A 16 -10.10 -9.12 -1.84
N VAL A 17 -11.34 -9.10 -2.33
CA VAL A 17 -12.08 -7.85 -2.56
C VAL A 17 -12.42 -7.17 -1.23
N ALA A 18 -12.91 -7.91 -0.23
CA ALA A 18 -13.27 -7.35 1.07
C ALA A 18 -12.06 -6.69 1.77
N CYS A 19 -10.92 -7.36 1.75
CA CYS A 19 -9.64 -6.88 2.29
C CYS A 19 -9.08 -5.70 1.50
N ALA A 20 -9.04 -5.80 0.17
CA ALA A 20 -8.46 -4.78 -0.70
C ALA A 20 -9.18 -3.43 -0.59
N ILE A 21 -10.52 -3.45 -0.57
CA ILE A 21 -11.33 -2.23 -0.52
C ILE A 21 -11.05 -1.41 0.75
N VAL A 22 -11.00 -2.06 1.91
CA VAL A 22 -10.70 -1.37 3.18
C VAL A 22 -9.21 -1.04 3.28
N GLY A 23 -8.35 -1.91 2.73
CA GLY A 23 -6.91 -1.74 2.64
C GLY A 23 -6.46 -0.48 1.89
N VAL A 24 -7.23 -0.01 0.90
CA VAL A 24 -6.98 1.29 0.23
C VAL A 24 -6.91 2.45 1.22
N PHE A 25 -7.81 2.50 2.20
CA PHE A 25 -7.80 3.56 3.19
C PHE A 25 -6.67 3.39 4.21
N LEU A 26 -6.28 2.15 4.53
CA LEU A 26 -5.11 1.90 5.39
C LEU A 26 -3.81 2.38 4.74
N VAL A 27 -3.62 2.05 3.45
CA VAL A 27 -2.42 2.48 2.71
C VAL A 27 -2.39 4.00 2.56
N LEU A 28 -3.51 4.65 2.23
CA LEU A 28 -3.57 6.10 2.09
C LEU A 28 -3.33 6.85 3.41
N ARG A 29 -3.67 6.23 4.55
CA ARG A 29 -3.45 6.80 5.89
C ARG A 29 -2.13 6.38 6.54
N SER A 30 -1.26 5.66 5.82
CA SER A 30 -0.02 5.10 6.37
C SER A 30 -0.20 4.13 7.54
N MET A 31 -1.37 3.52 7.69
CA MET A 31 -1.72 2.60 8.78
C MET A 31 -1.70 1.13 8.35
N ALA A 32 -0.84 0.77 7.40
CA ALA A 32 -0.80 -0.58 6.84
C ALA A 32 -0.50 -1.65 7.92
N MET A 33 0.41 -1.34 8.85
CA MET A 33 0.81 -2.24 9.96
C MET A 33 -0.27 -2.45 11.02
N MET A 34 -1.33 -1.61 11.04
CA MET A 34 -2.46 -1.79 11.95
C MET A 34 -3.21 -3.10 11.65
N SER A 35 -3.30 -3.50 10.37
CA SER A 35 -3.97 -4.74 9.97
C SER A 35 -3.30 -6.00 10.54
N ASP A 36 -1.97 -6.00 10.61
CA ASP A 36 -1.16 -7.07 11.20
C ASP A 36 -1.31 -7.12 12.72
N ALA A 37 -1.25 -5.95 13.37
CA ALA A 37 -1.46 -5.81 14.80
C ALA A 37 -2.82 -6.35 15.26
N ILE A 38 -3.89 -6.04 14.51
CA ILE A 38 -5.24 -6.57 14.74
C ILE A 38 -5.23 -8.09 14.59
N SER A 39 -4.65 -8.62 13.52
CA SER A 39 -4.65 -10.07 13.26
C SER A 39 -4.01 -10.87 14.40
N HIS A 40 -2.95 -10.34 15.01
CA HIS A 40 -2.29 -10.98 16.15
C HIS A 40 -3.00 -10.74 17.50
N SER A 41 -3.66 -9.59 17.71
CA SER A 41 -4.38 -9.34 18.95
C SER A 41 -5.73 -10.06 19.03
N VAL A 42 -6.30 -10.45 17.89
CA VAL A 42 -7.54 -11.22 17.79
C VAL A 42 -7.49 -12.51 18.61
N LEU A 43 -6.34 -13.19 18.67
CA LEU A 43 -6.16 -14.40 19.46
C LEU A 43 -6.52 -14.17 20.94
N LEU A 44 -6.12 -13.03 21.53
CA LEU A 44 -6.48 -12.71 22.91
C LEU A 44 -8.02 -12.59 23.07
N GLY A 45 -8.67 -11.95 22.10
CA GLY A 45 -10.13 -11.81 22.09
C GLY A 45 -10.86 -13.16 22.02
N ILE A 46 -10.38 -14.06 21.17
CA ILE A 46 -10.89 -15.43 21.01
C ILE A 46 -10.75 -16.20 22.32
N VAL A 47 -9.57 -16.18 22.95
CA VAL A 47 -9.30 -16.90 24.20
C VAL A 47 -10.19 -16.42 25.34
N LEU A 48 -10.36 -15.10 25.49
CA LEU A 48 -11.22 -14.53 26.52
C LEU A 48 -12.70 -14.88 26.28
N ALA A 49 -13.17 -14.83 25.04
CA ALA A 49 -14.53 -15.22 24.68
C ALA A 49 -14.78 -16.73 24.90
N PHE A 50 -13.77 -17.56 24.60
CA PHE A 50 -13.82 -19.00 24.85
C PHE A 50 -13.94 -19.32 26.34
N PHE A 51 -13.20 -18.65 27.23
CA PHE A 51 -13.35 -18.89 28.67
C PHE A 51 -14.71 -18.52 29.22
N LEU A 52 -15.38 -17.53 28.62
CA LEU A 52 -16.73 -17.13 29.01
C LEU A 52 -17.81 -18.10 28.50
N THR A 53 -17.68 -18.58 27.27
CA THR A 53 -18.72 -19.40 26.61
C THR A 53 -18.49 -20.90 26.72
N ARG A 54 -17.23 -21.33 26.85
CA ARG A 54 -16.76 -22.73 26.82
C ARG A 54 -17.18 -23.49 25.56
N ASP A 55 -17.46 -22.79 24.47
CA ASP A 55 -17.90 -23.37 23.20
C ASP A 55 -17.15 -22.69 22.05
N LEU A 56 -16.43 -23.49 21.24
CA LEU A 56 -15.65 -23.02 20.07
C LEU A 56 -16.55 -22.64 18.88
N ALA A 57 -17.80 -23.08 18.85
CA ALA A 57 -18.73 -22.75 17.76
C ALA A 57 -19.51 -21.44 18.02
N SER A 58 -19.32 -20.82 19.18
CA SER A 58 -20.12 -19.67 19.60
C SER A 58 -19.82 -18.42 18.76
N PRO A 59 -20.84 -17.70 18.26
CA PRO A 59 -20.65 -16.39 17.62
C PRO A 59 -19.94 -15.36 18.51
N ALA A 60 -19.91 -15.59 19.83
CA ALA A 60 -19.22 -14.76 20.80
C ALA A 60 -17.70 -14.68 20.55
N LEU A 61 -17.08 -15.69 19.94
CA LEU A 61 -15.65 -15.67 19.61
C LEU A 61 -15.31 -14.57 18.58
N ILE A 62 -16.13 -14.45 17.54
CA ILE A 62 -15.98 -13.40 16.50
C ILE A 62 -16.17 -12.01 17.13
N ILE A 63 -17.14 -11.87 18.03
CA ILE A 63 -17.38 -10.62 18.74
C ILE A 63 -16.18 -10.27 19.65
N GLY A 64 -15.67 -11.25 20.42
CA GLY A 64 -14.49 -11.06 21.27
C GLY A 64 -13.25 -10.68 20.48
N ALA A 65 -13.02 -11.34 19.35
CA ALA A 65 -11.98 -11.01 18.38
C ALA A 65 -12.10 -9.56 17.87
N ALA A 66 -13.27 -9.17 17.37
CA ALA A 66 -13.51 -7.83 16.83
C ALA A 66 -13.36 -6.73 17.88
N VAL A 67 -13.86 -6.97 19.10
CA VAL A 67 -13.70 -6.07 20.25
C VAL A 67 -12.23 -5.93 20.64
N MET A 68 -11.47 -7.03 20.67
CA MET A 68 -10.04 -6.97 20.96
C MET A 68 -9.25 -6.23 19.89
N GLY A 69 -9.61 -6.38 18.61
CA GLY A 69 -9.07 -5.56 17.53
C GLY A 69 -9.30 -4.06 17.74
N LEU A 70 -10.50 -3.68 18.21
CA LEU A 70 -10.80 -2.28 18.56
C LEU A 70 -10.04 -1.78 19.78
N ILE A 71 -9.90 -2.62 20.81
CA ILE A 71 -9.07 -2.31 21.98
C ILE A 71 -7.62 -2.10 21.55
N THR A 72 -7.12 -2.89 20.60
CA THR A 72 -5.75 -2.76 20.06
C THR A 72 -5.56 -1.42 19.38
N VAL A 73 -6.47 -1.05 18.48
CA VAL A 73 -6.47 0.27 17.82
C VAL A 73 -6.49 1.39 18.87
N PHE A 74 -7.40 1.29 19.85
CA PHE A 74 -7.51 2.29 20.92
C PHE A 74 -6.22 2.42 21.74
N LEU A 75 -5.58 1.31 22.11
CA LEU A 75 -4.33 1.32 22.87
C LEU A 75 -3.16 1.91 22.07
N VAL A 76 -3.05 1.56 20.77
CA VAL A 76 -2.05 2.13 19.87
C VAL A 76 -2.25 3.63 19.73
N GLU A 77 -3.49 4.06 19.47
CA GLU A 77 -3.84 5.48 19.31
C GLU A 77 -3.62 6.26 20.61
N MET A 78 -3.98 5.70 21.76
CA MET A 78 -3.74 6.31 23.07
C MET A 78 -2.23 6.56 23.29
N LEU A 79 -1.38 5.60 22.91
CA LEU A 79 0.07 5.74 23.04
C LEU A 79 0.62 6.75 22.01
N HIS A 80 0.10 6.73 20.79
CA HIS A 80 0.47 7.67 19.73
C HIS A 80 0.11 9.13 20.10
N GLN A 81 -1.06 9.36 20.69
CA GLN A 81 -1.52 10.69 21.12
C GLN A 81 -0.63 11.34 22.18
N THR A 82 0.14 10.56 22.94
CA THR A 82 1.12 11.11 23.89
C THR A 82 2.27 11.85 23.20
N ARG A 83 2.49 11.61 21.89
CA ARG A 83 3.64 12.11 21.11
C ARG A 83 5.02 11.67 21.62
N LEU A 84 5.07 10.73 22.58
CA LEU A 84 6.32 10.18 23.11
C LEU A 84 6.85 9.03 22.24
N VAL A 85 5.99 8.40 21.47
CA VAL A 85 6.29 7.20 20.67
C VAL A 85 5.73 7.37 19.27
N TYR A 86 6.50 6.99 18.25
CA TYR A 86 6.03 6.94 16.85
C TYR A 86 4.92 5.89 16.69
N GLU A 87 4.00 6.09 15.76
CA GLU A 87 2.86 5.19 15.54
C GLU A 87 3.29 3.73 15.32
N ASP A 88 4.25 3.49 14.42
CA ASP A 88 4.79 2.15 14.14
C ASP A 88 5.40 1.48 15.39
N ALA A 89 6.04 2.28 16.25
CA ALA A 89 6.60 1.78 17.50
C ALA A 89 5.51 1.50 18.54
N ALA A 90 4.43 2.29 18.57
CA ALA A 90 3.28 2.02 19.43
C ALA A 90 2.60 0.71 19.03
N ILE A 91 2.40 0.48 17.72
CA ILE A 91 1.95 -0.79 17.17
C ILE A 91 2.87 -1.92 17.66
N GLY A 92 4.18 -1.75 17.46
CA GLY A 92 5.22 -2.71 17.84
C GLY A 92 5.32 -3.04 19.33
N ILE A 93 4.75 -2.22 20.22
CA ILE A 93 4.72 -2.47 21.66
C ILE A 93 3.40 -3.13 22.08
N VAL A 94 2.28 -2.67 21.53
CA VAL A 94 0.94 -3.14 21.92
C VAL A 94 0.69 -4.54 21.39
N PHE A 95 1.02 -4.84 20.13
CA PHE A 95 0.70 -6.14 19.54
C PHE A 95 1.43 -7.31 20.24
N PRO A 96 2.76 -7.26 20.53
CA PRO A 96 3.44 -8.37 21.18
C PRO A 96 2.97 -8.54 22.62
N LEU A 97 2.61 -7.45 23.30
CA LEU A 97 2.08 -7.49 24.66
C LEU A 97 0.75 -8.26 24.70
N LEU A 98 -0.22 -7.87 23.87
CA LEU A 98 -1.53 -8.54 23.83
C LEU A 98 -1.40 -10.00 23.37
N PHE A 99 -0.57 -10.25 22.35
CA PHE A 99 -0.29 -11.60 21.87
C PHE A 99 0.35 -12.48 22.96
N SER A 100 1.36 -11.96 23.66
CA SER A 100 2.03 -12.70 24.75
C SER A 100 1.06 -13.02 25.89
N ILE A 101 0.17 -12.09 26.25
CA ILE A 101 -0.88 -12.34 27.25
C ILE A 101 -1.79 -13.48 26.79
N ALA A 102 -2.19 -13.51 25.51
CA ALA A 102 -3.01 -14.59 24.96
C ALA A 102 -2.30 -15.95 25.08
N VAL A 103 -1.04 -16.02 24.65
CA VAL A 103 -0.24 -17.25 24.73
C VAL A 103 -0.07 -17.73 26.17
N ILE A 104 0.20 -16.81 27.11
CA ILE A 104 0.31 -17.16 28.54
C ILE A 104 -1.02 -17.70 29.06
N LEU A 105 -2.16 -17.09 28.71
CA LEU A 105 -3.48 -17.56 29.13
C LEU A 105 -3.78 -18.96 28.59
N ILE A 106 -3.50 -19.20 27.30
CA ILE A 106 -3.65 -20.52 26.66
C ILE A 106 -2.76 -21.54 27.39
N SER A 107 -1.47 -21.25 27.55
CA SER A 107 -0.50 -22.15 28.17
C SER A 107 -0.85 -22.50 29.62
N ARG A 108 -1.38 -21.55 30.40
CA ARG A 108 -1.74 -21.78 31.81
C ARG A 108 -3.07 -22.48 32.01
N HIS A 109 -4.09 -22.14 31.23
CA HIS A 109 -5.48 -22.52 31.52
C HIS A 109 -6.07 -23.49 30.50
N ALA A 110 -5.39 -23.69 29.36
CA ALA A 110 -5.91 -24.45 28.25
C ALA A 110 -5.00 -25.61 27.82
N ALA A 111 -3.90 -25.89 28.55
CA ALA A 111 -2.98 -27.00 28.27
C ALA A 111 -3.62 -28.41 28.35
N ASN A 112 -4.79 -28.55 28.97
CA ASN A 112 -5.55 -29.82 29.05
C ASN A 112 -6.80 -29.85 28.15
N ILE A 113 -7.06 -28.76 27.42
CA ILE A 113 -8.15 -28.65 26.45
C ILE A 113 -7.47 -28.82 25.11
N HIS A 114 -7.90 -29.76 24.27
CA HIS A 114 -7.35 -30.00 22.93
C HIS A 114 -7.64 -28.81 21.98
N LEU A 115 -7.09 -27.62 22.27
CA LEU A 115 -7.02 -26.48 21.36
C LEU A 115 -5.95 -26.70 20.27
N ASP A 116 -5.19 -27.80 20.35
CA ASP A 116 -3.91 -28.02 19.67
C ASP A 116 -3.99 -28.27 18.16
N THR A 117 -5.17 -28.53 17.58
CA THR A 117 -5.28 -28.75 16.12
C THR A 117 -6.25 -27.79 15.47
N ASP A 118 -7.46 -27.62 16.00
CA ASP A 118 -8.48 -26.81 15.31
C ASP A 118 -8.15 -25.31 15.38
N ALA A 119 -7.56 -24.83 16.48
CA ALA A 119 -7.12 -23.43 16.60
C ALA A 119 -5.83 -23.12 15.80
N VAL A 120 -5.03 -24.15 15.48
CA VAL A 120 -3.83 -24.03 14.64
C VAL A 120 -4.17 -24.14 13.15
N LEU A 121 -5.21 -24.93 12.81
CA LEU A 121 -5.75 -25.08 11.45
C LEU A 121 -6.77 -23.98 11.08
N LEU A 122 -7.17 -23.14 12.03
CA LEU A 122 -7.99 -21.95 11.82
C LEU A 122 -7.26 -21.02 10.83
N GLY A 123 -7.94 -20.64 9.75
CA GLY A 123 -7.35 -19.84 8.67
C GLY A 123 -6.64 -20.64 7.57
N GLU A 124 -6.80 -21.96 7.49
CA GLU A 124 -6.40 -22.70 6.29
C GLU A 124 -7.48 -22.65 5.21
N LEU A 125 -7.25 -21.83 4.17
CA LEU A 125 -8.17 -21.67 3.03
C LEU A 125 -8.53 -23.00 2.34
N ALA A 126 -7.65 -24.00 2.39
CA ALA A 126 -7.90 -25.33 1.84
C ALA A 126 -9.10 -26.04 2.52
N PHE A 127 -9.35 -25.75 3.82
CA PHE A 127 -10.42 -26.35 4.59
C PHE A 127 -11.74 -25.55 4.55
N ALA A 128 -11.71 -24.29 4.13
CA ALA A 128 -12.87 -23.41 4.07
C ALA A 128 -14.10 -23.98 3.30
N PRO A 129 -13.97 -24.77 2.22
CA PRO A 129 -15.12 -25.38 1.53
C PRO A 129 -15.82 -26.51 2.30
N PHE A 130 -15.17 -27.06 3.33
CA PHE A 130 -15.70 -28.19 4.10
C PHE A 130 -16.54 -27.76 5.31
N ASP A 131 -16.38 -26.51 5.80
CA ASP A 131 -17.31 -25.93 6.77
C ASP A 131 -18.55 -25.38 6.05
N ARG A 132 -19.62 -26.20 6.03
CA ARG A 132 -20.83 -25.96 5.24
C ARG A 132 -21.99 -25.45 6.08
N PHE A 133 -22.72 -24.49 5.52
CA PHE A 133 -23.95 -23.99 6.14
C PHE A 133 -25.13 -24.89 5.77
N ILE A 134 -25.53 -25.76 6.70
CA ILE A 134 -26.67 -26.67 6.53
C ILE A 134 -27.87 -26.06 7.22
N TYR A 135 -28.87 -25.59 6.45
CA TYR A 135 -30.14 -25.10 6.99
C TYR A 135 -31.27 -26.03 6.57
N GLN A 136 -32.00 -26.57 7.54
CA GLN A 136 -33.13 -27.49 7.31
C GLN A 136 -32.78 -28.72 6.43
N GLY A 137 -31.55 -29.24 6.53
CA GLY A 137 -31.10 -30.41 5.78
C GLY A 137 -30.66 -30.13 4.34
N VAL A 138 -30.70 -28.86 3.90
CA VAL A 138 -30.17 -28.42 2.61
C VAL A 138 -28.79 -27.78 2.82
N ASP A 139 -27.80 -28.28 2.10
CA ASP A 139 -26.46 -27.70 2.04
C ASP A 139 -26.48 -26.45 1.14
N LEU A 140 -26.37 -25.27 1.74
CA LEU A 140 -26.33 -23.99 1.04
C LEU A 140 -24.92 -23.60 0.58
N GLY A 141 -23.90 -24.40 0.88
CA GLY A 141 -22.50 -24.17 0.51
C GLY A 141 -21.62 -23.68 1.67
N PRO A 142 -20.40 -23.22 1.36
CA PRO A 142 -19.40 -22.88 2.38
C PRO A 142 -19.81 -21.70 3.27
N LYS A 143 -19.77 -21.88 4.58
CA LYS A 143 -20.10 -20.85 5.58
C LYS A 143 -19.23 -19.59 5.43
N ALA A 144 -17.94 -19.78 5.16
CA ALA A 144 -16.98 -18.71 4.93
C ALA A 144 -17.41 -17.75 3.79
N LEU A 145 -18.03 -18.29 2.73
CA LEU A 145 -18.50 -17.48 1.60
C LEU A 145 -19.65 -16.54 2.03
N TYR A 146 -20.57 -17.02 2.86
CA TYR A 146 -21.68 -16.22 3.37
C TYR A 146 -21.21 -15.15 4.35
N ILE A 147 -20.32 -15.50 5.28
CA ILE A 147 -19.77 -14.56 6.27
C ILE A 147 -18.97 -13.46 5.55
N MET A 148 -18.03 -13.84 4.69
CA MET A 148 -17.20 -12.88 3.97
C MET A 148 -17.98 -12.12 2.90
N GLY A 149 -18.99 -12.74 2.30
CA GLY A 149 -19.94 -12.05 1.42
C GLY A 149 -20.74 -10.97 2.16
N ALA A 150 -21.23 -11.28 3.38
CA ALA A 150 -21.92 -10.30 4.21
C ALA A 150 -20.99 -9.16 4.64
N ILE A 151 -19.76 -9.47 5.08
CA ILE A 151 -18.74 -8.47 5.43
C ILE A 151 -18.41 -7.60 4.21
N LEU A 152 -18.22 -8.19 3.03
CA LEU A 152 -17.97 -7.46 1.80
C LEU A 152 -19.13 -6.50 1.48
N MET A 153 -20.37 -6.94 1.62
CA MET A 153 -21.55 -6.09 1.42
C MET A 153 -21.60 -4.93 2.42
N VAL A 154 -21.28 -5.18 3.70
CA VAL A 154 -21.16 -4.13 4.72
C VAL A 154 -20.05 -3.15 4.36
N ASN A 155 -18.89 -3.63 3.90
CA ASN A 155 -17.77 -2.78 3.49
C ASN A 155 -18.15 -1.87 2.32
N ILE A 156 -18.74 -2.45 1.26
CA ILE A 156 -19.20 -1.70 0.08
C ILE A 156 -20.25 -0.67 0.49
N PHE A 157 -21.24 -1.07 1.30
CA PHE A 157 -22.31 -0.19 1.75
C PHE A 157 -21.77 0.98 2.58
N PHE A 158 -20.92 0.69 3.57
CA PHE A 158 -20.29 1.70 4.41
C PHE A 158 -19.46 2.68 3.57
N ILE A 159 -18.60 2.18 2.68
CA ILE A 159 -17.72 3.03 1.87
C ILE A 159 -18.51 3.85 0.86
N THR A 160 -19.61 3.32 0.33
CA THR A 160 -20.46 4.05 -0.61
C THR A 160 -21.20 5.21 0.08
N ILE A 161 -21.75 4.97 1.27
CA ILE A 161 -22.46 5.99 2.05
C ILE A 161 -21.51 7.05 2.57
N PHE A 162 -20.42 6.62 3.22
CA PHE A 162 -19.45 7.51 3.86
C PHE A 162 -18.30 7.89 2.92
N PHE A 163 -18.48 7.79 1.60
CA PHE A 163 -17.40 8.00 0.63
C PHE A 163 -16.80 9.41 0.74
N LYS A 164 -17.66 10.42 0.97
CA LYS A 164 -17.25 11.83 1.03
C LYS A 164 -16.45 12.09 2.30
N GLU A 165 -16.94 11.59 3.43
CA GLU A 165 -16.37 11.71 4.76
C GLU A 165 -15.03 10.98 4.83
N LEU A 166 -14.99 9.72 4.38
CA LEU A 166 -13.76 8.94 4.29
C LEU A 166 -12.73 9.62 3.40
N LYS A 167 -13.13 10.18 2.27
CA LYS A 167 -12.22 10.90 1.36
C LYS A 167 -11.62 12.13 2.05
N ILE A 168 -12.44 13.04 2.61
CA ILE A 168 -11.93 14.27 3.20
C ILE A 168 -11.06 13.95 4.42
N VAL A 169 -11.52 13.08 5.33
CA VAL A 169 -10.73 12.72 6.53
C VAL A 169 -9.42 12.01 6.18
N THR A 170 -9.35 11.27 5.07
CA THR A 170 -8.11 10.59 4.65
C THR A 170 -7.08 11.54 4.08
N PHE A 171 -7.49 12.58 3.34
CA PHE A 171 -6.56 13.51 2.70
C PHE A 171 -6.30 14.78 3.51
N ASP A 172 -7.30 15.24 4.28
CA ASP A 172 -7.22 16.44 5.10
C ASP A 172 -8.18 16.35 6.33
N PRO A 173 -7.70 15.77 7.45
CA PRO A 173 -8.47 15.72 8.70
C PRO A 173 -8.85 17.10 9.25
N GLN A 174 -8.06 18.14 8.98
CA GLN A 174 -8.27 19.49 9.51
C GLN A 174 -9.41 20.18 8.75
N LEU A 175 -9.42 20.07 7.42
CA LEU A 175 -10.53 20.50 6.59
C LEU A 175 -11.82 19.74 6.94
N ALA A 176 -11.74 18.43 7.19
CA ALA A 176 -12.90 17.65 7.64
C ALA A 176 -13.53 18.25 8.91
N ALA A 177 -12.69 18.57 9.91
CA ALA A 177 -13.16 19.17 11.15
C ALA A 177 -13.81 20.55 10.94
N VAL A 178 -13.25 21.39 10.07
CA VAL A 178 -13.84 22.70 9.71
C VAL A 178 -15.18 22.55 8.99
N LEU A 179 -15.33 21.52 8.16
CA LEU A 179 -16.59 21.19 7.47
C LEU A 179 -17.64 20.53 8.38
N GLY A 180 -17.37 20.38 9.69
CA GLY A 180 -18.28 19.79 10.66
C GLY A 180 -18.25 18.26 10.71
N ILE A 181 -17.31 17.61 10.01
CA ILE A 181 -17.13 16.16 10.05
C ILE A 181 -16.11 15.84 11.15
N SER A 182 -16.50 15.03 12.14
CA SER A 182 -15.56 14.59 13.18
C SER A 182 -14.56 13.57 12.63
N PRO A 183 -13.26 13.90 12.53
CA PRO A 183 -12.25 12.96 12.02
C PRO A 183 -12.12 11.72 12.90
N VAL A 184 -12.31 11.89 14.21
CA VAL A 184 -12.24 10.83 15.22
C VAL A 184 -13.32 9.77 14.98
N VAL A 185 -14.56 10.18 14.73
CA VAL A 185 -15.67 9.24 14.48
C VAL A 185 -15.41 8.44 13.20
N VAL A 186 -14.99 9.11 12.12
CA VAL A 186 -14.70 8.45 10.84
C VAL A 186 -13.49 7.52 10.95
N HIS A 187 -12.48 7.89 11.75
CA HIS A 187 -11.33 7.04 12.03
C HIS A 187 -11.77 5.76 12.75
N TYR A 188 -12.47 5.85 13.88
CA TYR A 188 -12.90 4.66 14.62
C TYR A 188 -13.90 3.82 13.83
N ALA A 189 -14.80 4.43 13.05
CA ALA A 189 -15.70 3.68 12.17
C ALA A 189 -14.95 2.88 11.10
N LEU A 190 -13.92 3.48 10.47
CA LEU A 190 -13.03 2.76 9.55
C LEU A 190 -12.27 1.64 10.26
N MET A 191 -11.74 1.90 11.46
CA MET A 191 -11.01 0.89 12.24
C MET A 191 -11.90 -0.26 12.70
N SER A 192 -13.17 -0.02 13.02
CA SER A 192 -14.16 -1.07 13.26
C SER A 192 -14.38 -1.92 12.03
N LEU A 193 -14.50 -1.30 10.85
CA LEU A 193 -14.66 -1.99 9.58
C LEU A 193 -13.44 -2.87 9.25
N VAL A 194 -12.24 -2.32 9.46
CA VAL A 194 -10.96 -3.04 9.33
C VAL A 194 -10.93 -4.24 10.28
N SER A 195 -11.27 -4.04 11.56
CA SER A 195 -11.25 -5.09 12.57
C SER A 195 -12.19 -6.25 12.20
N ILE A 196 -13.45 -5.94 11.86
CA ILE A 196 -14.43 -6.96 11.46
C ILE A 196 -13.97 -7.70 10.19
N THR A 197 -13.42 -6.98 9.22
CA THR A 197 -12.92 -7.57 7.97
C THR A 197 -11.71 -8.46 8.22
N ALA A 198 -10.76 -8.01 9.03
CA ALA A 198 -9.55 -8.76 9.36
C ALA A 198 -9.90 -10.03 10.14
N VAL A 199 -10.81 -9.97 11.11
CA VAL A 199 -11.28 -11.14 11.87
C VAL A 199 -11.97 -12.15 10.97
N GLY A 200 -12.93 -11.72 10.14
CA GLY A 200 -13.63 -12.63 9.24
C GLY A 200 -12.69 -13.26 8.21
N ALA A 201 -11.74 -12.47 7.68
CA ALA A 201 -10.77 -12.97 6.72
C ALA A 201 -9.70 -13.86 7.36
N PHE A 202 -9.34 -13.62 8.63
CA PHE A 202 -8.41 -14.45 9.40
C PHE A 202 -8.97 -15.87 9.54
N ASP A 203 -10.25 -15.99 9.91
CA ASP A 203 -10.93 -17.28 10.04
C ASP A 203 -10.97 -18.06 8.71
N ALA A 204 -11.22 -17.34 7.60
CA ALA A 204 -11.34 -17.96 6.28
C ALA A 204 -10.00 -18.32 5.62
N VAL A 205 -8.94 -17.53 5.85
CA VAL A 205 -7.75 -17.53 4.98
C VAL A 205 -6.41 -17.35 5.73
N GLY A 206 -6.46 -17.04 7.02
CA GLY A 206 -5.29 -16.93 7.89
C GLY A 206 -4.62 -15.55 7.89
N SER A 207 -3.91 -15.22 8.97
CA SER A 207 -3.34 -13.87 9.22
C SER A 207 -2.43 -13.36 8.10
N ILE A 208 -1.49 -14.19 7.64
CA ILE A 208 -0.48 -13.75 6.66
C ILE A 208 -1.15 -13.31 5.36
N LEU A 209 -2.15 -14.07 4.89
CA LEU A 209 -2.82 -13.74 3.64
C LEU A 209 -3.76 -12.54 3.78
N VAL A 210 -4.40 -12.36 4.95
CA VAL A 210 -5.16 -11.14 5.25
C VAL A 210 -4.30 -9.90 5.08
N VAL A 211 -3.13 -9.87 5.74
CA VAL A 211 -2.21 -8.73 5.67
C VAL A 211 -1.71 -8.52 4.23
N ALA A 212 -1.36 -9.59 3.52
CA ALA A 212 -0.95 -9.50 2.13
C ALA A 212 -2.03 -8.88 1.22
N LEU A 213 -3.29 -9.31 1.35
CA LEU A 213 -4.41 -8.83 0.54
C LEU A 213 -4.88 -7.42 0.94
N MET A 214 -4.75 -7.05 2.22
CA MET A 214 -5.07 -5.69 2.71
C MET A 214 -4.01 -4.66 2.35
N ILE A 215 -2.78 -5.06 2.01
CA ILE A 215 -1.68 -4.11 1.76
C ILE A 215 -1.20 -4.15 0.31
N ALA A 216 -0.84 -5.32 -0.23
CA ALA A 216 -0.14 -5.39 -1.52
C ALA A 216 -1.02 -4.94 -2.72
N PRO A 217 -2.27 -5.39 -2.90
CA PRO A 217 -3.12 -4.89 -3.98
C PRO A 217 -3.43 -3.38 -3.87
N PRO A 218 -3.79 -2.83 -2.70
CA PRO A 218 -3.93 -1.39 -2.52
C PRO A 218 -2.65 -0.59 -2.79
N ALA A 219 -1.50 -1.04 -2.31
CA ALA A 219 -0.22 -0.38 -2.56
C ALA A 219 0.15 -0.42 -4.05
N THR A 220 -0.16 -1.51 -4.74
CA THR A 220 0.00 -1.62 -6.19
C THR A 220 -0.91 -0.61 -6.91
N ALA A 221 -2.19 -0.54 -6.53
CA ALA A 221 -3.14 0.42 -7.11
C ALA A 221 -2.72 1.87 -6.87
N TYR A 222 -2.16 2.18 -5.70
CA TYR A 222 -1.63 3.50 -5.36
C TYR A 222 -0.50 3.96 -6.29
N LEU A 223 0.31 3.04 -6.82
CA LEU A 223 1.37 3.36 -7.78
C LEU A 223 0.83 3.62 -9.19
N LEU A 224 -0.36 3.10 -9.51
CA LEU A 224 -0.93 3.12 -10.86
C LEU A 224 -1.93 4.26 -11.10
N THR A 225 -2.55 4.82 -10.06
CA THR A 225 -3.57 5.87 -10.21
C THR A 225 -3.56 6.89 -9.07
N ASP A 226 -3.95 8.13 -9.40
CA ASP A 226 -4.16 9.23 -8.44
C ASP A 226 -5.63 9.39 -8.02
N ARG A 227 -6.55 8.65 -8.65
CA ARG A 227 -8.00 8.81 -8.42
C ARG A 227 -8.52 7.74 -7.46
N LEU A 228 -8.99 8.15 -6.28
CA LEU A 228 -9.46 7.25 -5.20
C LEU A 228 -10.47 6.18 -5.66
N HIS A 229 -11.51 6.56 -6.43
CA HIS A 229 -12.50 5.60 -6.92
C HIS A 229 -11.90 4.56 -7.87
N ILE A 230 -10.94 4.96 -8.71
CA ILE A 230 -10.19 4.04 -9.57
C ILE A 230 -9.27 3.16 -8.73
N MET A 231 -8.66 3.71 -7.69
CA MET A 231 -7.78 2.97 -6.77
C MET A 231 -8.53 1.84 -6.06
N ILE A 232 -9.76 2.09 -5.58
CA ILE A 232 -10.61 1.05 -4.97
C ILE A 232 -10.91 -0.07 -5.98
N GLY A 233 -11.36 0.28 -7.19
CA GLY A 233 -11.68 -0.70 -8.23
C GLY A 233 -10.46 -1.50 -8.69
N LEU A 234 -9.33 -0.83 -8.92
CA LEU A 234 -8.07 -1.50 -9.30
C LEU A 234 -7.55 -2.40 -8.19
N SER A 235 -7.62 -1.95 -6.93
CA SER A 235 -7.17 -2.74 -5.79
C SER A 235 -7.98 -4.04 -5.66
N ALA A 236 -9.30 -3.98 -5.81
CA ALA A 236 -10.17 -5.16 -5.84
C ALA A 236 -9.81 -6.11 -7.00
N LEU A 237 -9.62 -5.58 -8.21
CA LEU A 237 -9.24 -6.38 -9.39
C LEU A 237 -7.87 -7.05 -9.21
N LEU A 238 -6.88 -6.33 -8.70
CA LEU A 238 -5.54 -6.85 -8.42
C LEU A 238 -5.56 -7.89 -7.29
N GLY A 239 -6.43 -7.72 -6.29
CA GLY A 239 -6.66 -8.70 -5.24
C GLY A 239 -7.23 -10.00 -5.81
N VAL A 240 -8.25 -9.93 -6.65
CA VAL A 240 -8.81 -11.10 -7.35
C VAL A 240 -7.77 -11.75 -8.26
N ALA A 241 -7.00 -10.96 -9.00
CA ALA A 241 -5.92 -11.49 -9.84
C ALA A 241 -4.85 -12.24 -9.02
N SER A 242 -4.53 -11.72 -7.84
CA SER A 242 -3.60 -12.36 -6.89
C SER A 242 -4.17 -13.64 -6.30
N ALA A 243 -5.48 -13.68 -6.03
CA ALA A 243 -6.17 -14.87 -5.54
C ALA A 243 -6.19 -15.99 -6.59
N LEU A 244 -6.63 -15.68 -7.81
CA LEU A 244 -6.72 -16.65 -8.90
C LEU A 244 -5.34 -17.12 -9.36
N GLY A 245 -4.41 -16.20 -9.58
CA GLY A 245 -3.04 -16.50 -9.97
C GLY A 245 -2.27 -17.25 -8.88
N GLY A 246 -2.47 -16.88 -7.62
CA GLY A 246 -1.90 -17.53 -6.46
C GLY A 246 -2.39 -18.96 -6.27
N TYR A 247 -3.69 -19.19 -6.45
CA TYR A 247 -4.26 -20.54 -6.43
C TYR A 247 -3.69 -21.42 -7.54
N ALA A 248 -3.60 -20.90 -8.77
CA ALA A 248 -2.98 -21.62 -9.87
C ALA A 248 -1.51 -21.97 -9.57
N MET A 249 -0.73 -21.00 -9.06
CA MET A 249 0.66 -21.21 -8.65
C MET A 249 0.80 -22.27 -7.55
N ALA A 250 -0.07 -22.24 -6.53
CA ALA A 250 -0.11 -23.24 -5.48
C ALA A 250 -0.34 -24.65 -6.03
N HIS A 251 -1.25 -24.78 -7.00
CA HIS A 251 -1.57 -26.05 -7.64
C HIS A 251 -0.40 -26.60 -8.47
N TYR A 252 0.32 -25.75 -9.19
CA TYR A 252 1.48 -26.18 -9.99
C TYR A 252 2.71 -26.52 -9.14
N LEU A 253 2.91 -25.84 -8.02
CA LEU A 253 4.11 -25.98 -7.18
C LEU A 253 3.90 -26.90 -5.97
N ASP A 254 2.68 -27.44 -5.79
CA ASP A 254 2.27 -28.22 -4.62
C ASP A 254 2.64 -27.49 -3.30
N ALA A 255 2.34 -26.18 -3.27
CA ALA A 255 2.71 -25.27 -2.20
C ALA A 255 1.47 -24.76 -1.44
N SER A 256 1.69 -24.12 -0.28
CA SER A 256 0.62 -23.46 0.49
C SER A 256 -0.15 -22.46 -0.39
N ILE A 257 -1.49 -22.57 -0.41
CA ILE A 257 -2.37 -21.67 -1.16
C ILE A 257 -2.19 -20.22 -0.66
N ALA A 258 -2.18 -20.05 0.67
CA ALA A 258 -2.03 -18.74 1.29
C ALA A 258 -0.68 -18.10 0.95
N GLY A 259 0.42 -18.86 1.08
CA GLY A 259 1.75 -18.40 0.71
C GLY A 259 1.89 -18.06 -0.77
N SER A 260 1.28 -18.86 -1.64
CA SER A 260 1.33 -18.65 -3.10
C SER A 260 0.55 -17.40 -3.51
N MET A 261 -0.62 -17.16 -2.95
CA MET A 261 -1.39 -15.92 -3.17
C MET A 261 -0.65 -14.68 -2.67
N ALA A 262 -0.05 -14.75 -1.48
CA ALA A 262 0.78 -13.66 -0.97
C ALA A 262 1.99 -13.39 -1.89
N THR A 263 2.62 -14.45 -2.40
CA THR A 263 3.75 -14.35 -3.34
C THR A 263 3.33 -13.68 -4.65
N VAL A 264 2.20 -14.09 -5.23
CA VAL A 264 1.68 -13.46 -6.47
C VAL A 264 1.31 -12.00 -6.23
N ALA A 265 0.69 -11.65 -5.11
CA ALA A 265 0.42 -10.26 -4.76
C ALA A 265 1.72 -9.43 -4.65
N GLY A 266 2.75 -10.00 -4.03
CA GLY A 266 4.09 -9.41 -3.95
C GLY A 266 4.77 -9.24 -5.32
N LEU A 267 4.64 -10.21 -6.22
CA LEU A 267 5.16 -10.14 -7.58
C LEU A 267 4.45 -9.06 -8.40
N ILE A 268 3.12 -8.99 -8.32
CA ILE A 268 2.33 -7.94 -8.96
C ILE A 268 2.76 -6.55 -8.45
N PHE A 269 2.93 -6.41 -7.14
CA PHE A 269 3.46 -5.19 -6.54
C PHE A 269 4.86 -4.85 -7.05
N ALA A 270 5.78 -5.83 -7.08
CA ALA A 270 7.14 -5.61 -7.56
C ALA A 270 7.16 -5.14 -9.02
N ILE A 271 6.36 -5.76 -9.89
CA ILE A 271 6.22 -5.35 -11.29
C ILE A 271 5.72 -3.90 -11.38
N ALA A 272 4.66 -3.56 -10.63
CA ALA A 272 4.16 -2.18 -10.60
C ALA A 272 5.22 -1.21 -10.03
N PHE A 273 5.95 -1.59 -8.99
CA PHE A 273 7.00 -0.77 -8.41
C PHE A 273 8.13 -0.46 -9.41
N LEU A 274 8.51 -1.41 -10.26
CA LEU A 274 9.52 -1.18 -11.30
C LEU A 274 8.98 -0.35 -12.47
N PHE A 275 7.77 -0.64 -12.94
CA PHE A 275 7.26 -0.16 -14.23
C PHE A 275 6.12 0.88 -14.15
N ALA A 276 5.65 1.25 -12.96
CA ALA A 276 4.52 2.17 -12.83
C ALA A 276 4.77 3.52 -13.53
N PRO A 277 3.78 4.02 -14.29
CA PRO A 277 3.91 5.29 -14.98
C PRO A 277 4.02 6.45 -13.98
N GLY A 278 5.09 7.23 -14.06
CA GLY A 278 5.30 8.46 -13.28
C GLY A 278 5.81 8.27 -11.84
N ARG A 279 5.51 7.13 -11.19
CA ARG A 279 5.94 6.80 -9.82
C ARG A 279 6.88 5.61 -9.72
N GLY A 280 6.98 4.78 -10.77
CA GLY A 280 7.84 3.60 -10.77
C GLY A 280 9.33 3.96 -10.77
N LEU A 281 10.16 3.06 -10.24
CA LEU A 281 11.61 3.28 -10.07
C LEU A 281 12.29 3.70 -11.38
N LEU A 282 11.94 3.06 -12.50
CA LEU A 282 12.49 3.37 -13.82
C LEU A 282 12.05 4.75 -14.32
N SER A 283 10.80 5.12 -14.09
CA SER A 283 10.28 6.44 -14.47
C SER A 283 10.95 7.57 -13.69
N VAL A 284 11.17 7.36 -12.38
CA VAL A 284 11.86 8.30 -11.50
C VAL A 284 13.34 8.41 -11.89
N ALA A 285 14.00 7.29 -12.16
CA ALA A 285 15.40 7.28 -12.61
C ALA A 285 15.56 8.03 -13.94
N LYS A 286 14.70 7.77 -14.92
CA LYS A 286 14.69 8.48 -16.21
C LYS A 286 14.47 9.98 -16.01
N ARG A 287 13.48 10.37 -15.21
CA ARG A 287 13.18 11.79 -14.93
C ARG A 287 14.34 12.49 -14.23
N ARG A 288 15.02 11.84 -13.28
CA ARG A 288 16.22 12.39 -12.61
C ARG A 288 17.38 12.61 -13.59
N VAL A 289 17.60 11.66 -14.50
CA VAL A 289 18.63 11.79 -15.53
C VAL A 289 18.30 12.95 -16.47
N GLU A 290 17.06 13.03 -16.97
CA GLU A 290 16.60 14.13 -17.82
C GLU A 290 16.70 15.49 -17.11
N GLN A 291 16.28 15.59 -15.84
CA GLN A 291 16.41 16.80 -15.03
C GLN A 291 17.87 17.22 -14.84
N ARG A 292 18.78 16.27 -14.59
CA ARG A 292 20.22 16.56 -14.47
C ARG A 292 20.78 17.18 -15.75
N TRP A 293 20.40 16.63 -16.91
CA TRP A 293 20.85 17.15 -18.20
C TRP A 293 20.23 18.51 -18.52
N ASN A 294 18.92 18.69 -18.30
CA ASN A 294 18.25 19.97 -18.51
C ASN A 294 18.84 21.06 -17.61
N PHE A 295 19.10 20.76 -16.33
CA PHE A 295 19.76 21.68 -15.42
C PHE A 295 21.15 22.09 -15.92
N ALA A 296 21.94 21.14 -16.44
CA ALA A 296 23.26 21.44 -16.99
C ALA A 296 23.17 22.34 -18.24
N LEU A 297 22.22 22.08 -19.14
CA LEU A 297 22.00 22.87 -20.35
C LEU A 297 21.53 24.29 -20.02
N VAL A 298 20.60 24.44 -19.09
CA VAL A 298 20.13 25.76 -18.60
C VAL A 298 21.27 26.52 -17.92
N THR A 299 22.05 25.86 -17.06
CA THR A 299 23.22 26.48 -16.39
C THR A 299 24.24 26.97 -17.41
N LEU A 300 24.55 26.15 -18.43
CA LEU A 300 25.44 26.53 -19.53
C LEU A 300 24.89 27.73 -20.30
N ALA A 301 23.60 27.72 -20.64
CA ALA A 301 22.96 28.78 -21.40
C ALA A 301 22.94 30.11 -20.62
N ILE A 302 22.58 30.09 -19.34
CA ILE A 302 22.60 31.27 -18.46
C ILE A 302 24.02 31.83 -18.35
N HIS A 303 25.03 30.97 -18.18
CA HIS A 303 26.42 31.41 -18.03
C HIS A 303 26.94 32.11 -19.29
N LEU A 304 26.69 31.53 -20.46
CA LEU A 304 27.06 32.13 -21.75
C LEU A 304 26.30 33.44 -22.00
N TRP A 305 25.02 33.49 -21.65
CA TRP A 305 24.17 34.68 -21.86
C TRP A 305 24.58 35.84 -20.96
N HIS A 306 24.89 35.56 -19.70
CA HIS A 306 25.33 36.59 -18.77
C HIS A 306 26.64 37.25 -19.23
N ARG A 307 27.58 36.47 -19.78
CA ARG A 307 28.84 37.01 -20.30
C ARG A 307 28.68 37.74 -21.63
N GLU A 308 27.78 37.30 -22.51
CA GLU A 308 27.42 38.05 -23.74
C GLU A 308 26.96 39.48 -23.40
N LYS A 309 26.24 39.67 -22.30
CA LYS A 309 25.85 41.00 -21.80
C LYS A 309 27.01 41.83 -21.21
N LEU A 310 27.97 41.20 -20.54
CA LEU A 310 29.07 41.90 -19.85
C LEU A 310 30.21 42.35 -20.79
N SER A 311 30.36 41.77 -21.98
CA SER A 311 31.46 42.11 -22.89
C SER A 311 31.07 42.01 -24.36
N PRO A 312 30.33 43.01 -24.90
CA PRO A 312 29.90 43.02 -26.30
C PRO A 312 31.03 43.27 -27.33
N VAL A 313 32.27 43.52 -26.90
CA VAL A 313 33.37 44.03 -27.74
C VAL A 313 34.29 42.93 -28.30
N VAL A 314 34.33 41.74 -27.68
CA VAL A 314 35.10 40.59 -28.20
C VAL A 314 34.10 39.66 -28.87
N GLY A 315 34.05 39.68 -30.21
CA GLY A 315 32.92 39.18 -31.00
C GLY A 315 32.33 37.86 -30.53
N ASN A 316 31.27 37.92 -29.72
CA ASN A 316 30.35 36.89 -29.20
C ASN A 316 30.87 35.47 -28.87
N ALA A 317 32.16 35.20 -29.00
CA ALA A 317 32.76 33.87 -29.05
C ALA A 317 33.56 33.59 -27.77
N TYR A 318 33.16 32.56 -27.04
CA TYR A 318 33.74 32.20 -25.74
C TYR A 318 34.73 31.04 -25.89
N ALA A 319 35.98 31.20 -25.45
CA ALA A 319 37.00 30.14 -25.51
C ALA A 319 36.64 28.93 -24.63
N ILE A 320 36.57 27.74 -25.21
CA ILE A 320 36.12 26.50 -24.54
C ILE A 320 36.93 26.20 -23.26
N GLN A 321 38.20 26.58 -23.22
CA GLN A 321 39.11 26.32 -22.10
C GLN A 321 38.78 27.16 -20.85
N GLU A 322 38.43 28.44 -21.04
CA GLU A 322 37.96 29.32 -19.95
C GLU A 322 36.61 28.85 -19.40
N LEU A 323 35.74 28.28 -20.26
CA LEU A 323 34.37 27.93 -19.91
C LEU A 323 34.37 26.77 -18.92
N ARG A 324 35.25 25.82 -19.18
CA ARG A 324 35.50 24.67 -18.31
C ARG A 324 36.05 25.07 -16.94
N GLN A 325 36.94 26.07 -16.89
CA GLN A 325 37.51 26.55 -15.62
C GLN A 325 36.46 27.22 -14.74
N HIS A 326 35.56 28.01 -15.32
CA HIS A 326 34.50 28.69 -14.59
C HIS A 326 33.40 27.74 -14.10
N LEU A 327 33.01 26.74 -14.90
CA LEU A 327 31.94 25.79 -14.53
C LEU A 327 32.41 24.68 -13.57
N ARG A 328 33.73 24.47 -13.42
CA ARG A 328 34.32 23.41 -12.58
C ARG A 328 33.77 22.00 -12.83
N TRP A 329 33.28 21.73 -14.03
CA TRP A 329 32.78 20.42 -14.42
C TRP A 329 33.92 19.45 -14.78
N SER A 330 33.70 18.15 -14.54
CA SER A 330 34.64 17.12 -14.98
C SER A 330 34.76 17.11 -16.51
N SER A 331 35.92 16.69 -17.03
CA SER A 331 36.21 16.76 -18.47
C SER A 331 35.16 16.02 -19.32
N THR A 332 34.78 14.82 -18.88
CA THR A 332 33.80 13.97 -19.58
C THR A 332 32.39 14.54 -19.52
N TYR A 333 31.99 15.09 -18.37
CA TYR A 333 30.68 15.71 -18.20
C TYR A 333 30.55 16.97 -19.06
N PHE A 334 31.56 17.84 -19.05
CA PHE A 334 31.58 19.05 -19.86
C PHE A 334 31.46 18.76 -21.35
N THR A 335 32.25 17.82 -21.89
CA THR A 335 32.17 17.43 -23.31
C THR A 335 30.78 16.88 -23.66
N SER A 336 30.20 16.05 -22.79
CA SER A 336 28.87 15.48 -23.02
C SER A 336 27.76 16.53 -23.02
N VAL A 337 27.84 17.54 -22.13
CA VAL A 337 26.88 18.65 -22.10
C VAL A 337 27.04 19.52 -23.35
N MET A 338 28.27 19.80 -23.77
CA MET A 338 28.56 20.58 -24.98
C MET A 338 28.04 19.89 -26.26
N GLU A 339 28.26 18.58 -26.40
CA GLU A 339 27.72 17.79 -27.52
C GLU A 339 26.19 17.79 -27.54
N ARG A 340 25.55 17.65 -26.38
CA ARG A 340 24.08 17.73 -26.28
C ARG A 340 23.57 19.12 -26.62
N ALA A 341 24.22 20.17 -26.14
CA ALA A 341 23.84 21.54 -26.43
C ALA A 341 23.99 21.88 -27.92
N LEU A 342 25.05 21.39 -28.58
CA LEU A 342 25.24 21.49 -30.04
C LEU A 342 24.14 20.72 -30.80
N LYS A 343 23.86 19.48 -30.38
CA LYS A 343 22.84 18.64 -31.02
C LYS A 343 21.43 19.20 -30.88
N GLN A 344 21.13 19.88 -29.78
CA GLN A 344 19.87 20.58 -29.53
C GLN A 344 19.83 21.98 -30.13
N GLY A 345 20.86 22.41 -30.86
CA GLY A 345 20.88 23.72 -31.50
C GLY A 345 20.99 24.90 -30.54
N LEU A 346 21.29 24.68 -29.25
CA LEU A 346 21.37 25.74 -28.22
C LEU A 346 22.64 26.58 -28.32
N ILE A 347 23.71 25.98 -28.87
CA ILE A 347 25.01 26.64 -29.05
C ILE A 347 25.57 26.35 -30.45
N ALA A 348 26.38 27.26 -30.96
CA ALA A 348 27.13 27.12 -32.19
C ALA A 348 28.64 27.16 -31.89
N LYS A 349 29.40 26.21 -32.44
CA LYS A 349 30.86 26.14 -32.29
C LYS A 349 31.53 26.78 -33.51
N ARG A 350 32.44 27.74 -33.27
CA ARG A 350 33.34 28.34 -34.28
C ARG A 350 34.77 28.18 -33.78
N ASP A 351 35.50 27.21 -34.33
CA ASP A 351 36.86 26.82 -33.91
C ASP A 351 37.01 26.57 -32.40
N GLN A 352 37.74 27.44 -31.71
CA GLN A 352 38.00 27.39 -30.25
C GLN A 352 36.89 28.05 -29.42
N TYR A 353 35.88 28.61 -30.09
CA TYR A 353 34.88 29.43 -29.45
C TYR A 353 33.46 28.86 -29.55
N VAL A 354 32.64 29.23 -28.56
CA VAL A 354 31.23 28.84 -28.46
C VAL A 354 30.38 30.10 -28.37
N GLN A 355 29.28 30.12 -29.12
CA GLN A 355 28.27 31.19 -29.07
C GLN A 355 26.88 30.59 -28.81
N LEU A 356 26.01 31.35 -28.15
CA LEU A 356 24.60 30.98 -28.02
C LEU A 356 23.86 31.23 -29.34
N THR A 357 22.96 30.32 -29.68
CA THR A 357 21.97 30.55 -30.75
C THR A 357 20.76 31.31 -30.20
N GLU A 358 19.81 31.68 -31.06
CA GLU A 358 18.52 32.25 -30.62
C GLU A 358 17.76 31.32 -29.66
N GLU A 359 17.73 30.01 -29.92
CA GLU A 359 17.10 29.02 -29.05
C GLU A 359 17.79 28.93 -27.69
N GLY A 360 19.13 28.93 -27.66
CA GLY A 360 19.88 28.97 -26.41
C GLY A 360 19.63 30.25 -25.60
N ARG A 361 19.46 31.39 -26.27
CA ARG A 361 19.11 32.66 -25.60
C ARG A 361 17.71 32.63 -25.00
N ASN A 362 16.75 32.02 -25.69
CA ASN A 362 15.39 31.85 -25.16
C ASN A 362 15.38 30.94 -23.92
N LEU A 363 16.10 29.81 -23.98
CA LEU A 363 16.27 28.90 -22.84
C LEU A 363 16.91 29.62 -21.62
N ALA A 364 17.92 30.46 -21.86
CA ALA A 364 18.56 31.24 -20.80
C ALA A 364 17.60 32.26 -20.16
N ARG A 365 16.71 32.88 -20.95
CA ARG A 365 15.71 33.84 -20.45
C ARG A 365 14.64 33.15 -19.60
N GLU A 366 14.14 32.01 -20.05
CA GLU A 366 13.18 31.19 -19.28
C GLU A 366 13.79 30.72 -17.95
N GLY A 367 15.07 30.32 -17.97
CA GLY A 367 15.79 29.88 -16.77
C GLY A 367 16.07 30.97 -15.71
N GLN A 368 15.86 32.25 -16.02
CA GLN A 368 15.97 33.38 -15.07
C GLN A 368 14.62 33.85 -14.51
N GLY A 369 13.51 33.34 -15.05
CA GLY A 369 12.15 33.65 -14.57
C GLY A 369 11.72 32.85 -13.33
N PHE A 370 12.60 31.97 -12.84
CA PHE A 370 12.55 31.31 -11.54
C PHE A 370 13.63 31.92 -10.64
#